data_AF-A0A2G5SME8-F1
#
_entry.id   AF-A0A2G5SME8-F1
#
_cell.length_a   1.000
_cell.length_b   1.000
_cell.length_c   1.000
_cell.angle_alpha   90.00
_cell.angle_beta   90.00
_cell.angle_gamma   90.00
#
_symmetry.space_group_name_H-M   'P 1'
#
loop_
_entity.id
_entity.type
_entity.pdbx_description
1 polymer ?
#
loop_
_entity_poly.entity_id
_entity_poly.type
_entity_poly.pdbx_seq_one_letter_code
_entity_poly.pdbx_strand_id
1 'polypeptide(L)'
;MSQFLEMRLPEGMTPFLGSHTWEDDLNKFEQGAARFVPITKLAHGFGDREIFKFLKDGVIFETPVPEFQSLEEGVEFRWYAKILDVCGYRVRARFLGSDNTFWIHFFSEDVHYFGEGKLRDDVRYKPPPGWAFNKRVLKRYLDKKTRKNMILPKLHEERKRAQHPSNFVGRRVELLGCDDTTKLRVATIRRQCNSRFQVSVSPEDYPQAIEEGCPFLRQTTENFWIDFCSPYIYPVTFSHFARYGTDFPENYKIHVREVVHSWLEPGEPAYDPLDYKLEDSVILAVGYCGDVSNLKVNMKFELLDPFSGKFKSLHVASVVRVLTTPPQLVVTIDGPNSAAESFPLRPNSHYLFPIGYAEEYGLPLETPYPHFQWGEYLKNEKAEPLPVWHFRQNPCFDKERLAWFEPGRFLEAASQVDNHFIGPAKIRSRHGRIVRIGFEGWGENHDELYDIDLQNGITQNSLNHENCKMGMFRYSEYLKIGINPDLLPIGWCELHGYDLRSPVVEIDD
;
A
#
# COMPACT_ATOMS: atom_id res chain seq x y z
N MET A 1 -15.50 20.41 7.15
CA MET A 1 -14.34 21.06 7.83
C MET A 1 -13.35 19.97 8.27
N SER A 2 -12.60 19.44 7.31
CA SER A 2 -11.56 18.45 7.60
C SER A 2 -10.34 19.16 8.21
N GLN A 3 -10.25 19.12 9.55
CA GLN A 3 -9.00 19.36 10.22
C GLN A 3 -8.11 18.14 10.00
N PHE A 4 -7.43 18.09 8.85
CA PHE A 4 -6.34 17.13 8.66
C PHE A 4 -5.18 17.62 9.52
N LEU A 5 -4.82 16.92 10.59
CA LEU A 5 -3.65 17.26 11.41
C LEU A 5 -2.42 16.60 10.80
N GLU A 6 -1.38 17.38 10.49
CA GLU A 6 -0.03 16.79 10.43
C GLU A 6 0.23 16.15 11.80
N MET A 7 0.87 14.97 11.85
CA MET A 7 1.15 14.32 13.13
C MET A 7 2.16 15.18 13.91
N ARG A 8 1.64 16.12 14.70
CA ARG A 8 2.45 16.95 15.57
C ARG A 8 2.91 16.12 16.75
N LEU A 9 4.18 16.29 17.11
CA LEU A 9 4.74 15.69 18.31
C LEU A 9 3.83 15.99 19.51
N PRO A 10 3.45 14.97 20.29
CA PRO A 10 2.71 15.19 21.53
C PRO A 10 3.50 16.10 22.48
N GLU A 11 2.80 16.90 23.27
CA GLU A 11 3.44 17.72 24.31
C GLU A 11 4.25 16.83 25.27
N GLY A 12 5.47 17.24 25.59
CA GLY A 12 6.36 16.48 26.47
C GLY A 12 7.07 15.30 25.79
N MET A 13 6.95 15.16 24.46
CA MET A 13 7.66 14.12 23.72
C MET A 13 8.60 14.67 22.65
N THR A 14 9.66 13.93 22.36
CA THR A 14 10.66 14.22 21.33
C THR A 14 10.79 13.03 20.37
N PRO A 15 11.10 13.25 19.07
CA PRO A 15 11.55 12.15 18.23
C PRO A 15 12.74 11.47 18.89
N PHE A 16 12.80 10.14 18.80
CA PHE A 16 14.04 9.43 19.11
C PHE A 16 15.14 9.98 18.19
N LEU A 17 16.23 10.49 18.80
CA LEU A 17 17.29 11.23 18.10
C LEU A 17 18.11 10.37 17.12
N GLY A 18 17.98 9.04 17.16
CA GLY A 18 18.54 8.11 16.17
C GLY A 18 17.57 7.77 15.04
N SER A 19 18.08 7.33 13.88
CA SER A 19 17.23 6.65 12.90
C SER A 19 16.77 5.32 13.48
N HIS A 20 15.47 5.06 13.54
CA HIS A 20 14.96 3.78 14.03
C HIS A 20 15.47 2.64 13.15
N THR A 21 16.11 1.65 13.78
CA THR A 21 16.47 0.39 13.16
C THR A 21 15.61 -0.71 13.76
N TRP A 22 15.22 -1.67 12.94
CA TRP A 22 14.48 -2.85 13.41
C TRP A 22 15.32 -3.79 14.29
N GLU A 23 16.58 -3.47 14.56
CA GLU A 23 17.55 -4.37 15.22
C GLU A 23 17.07 -4.83 16.60
N ASP A 24 16.61 -3.91 17.45
CA ASP A 24 16.12 -4.24 18.79
C ASP A 24 14.86 -5.11 18.75
N ASP A 25 13.96 -4.86 17.79
CA ASP A 25 12.73 -5.63 17.65
C ASP A 25 12.96 -7.01 17.06
N LEU A 26 13.94 -7.12 16.14
CA LEU A 26 14.42 -8.40 15.65
C LEU A 26 15.10 -9.21 16.78
N ASN A 27 15.86 -8.57 17.66
CA ASN A 27 16.43 -9.20 18.85
C ASN A 27 15.33 -9.71 19.80
N LYS A 28 14.27 -8.91 20.03
CA LYS A 28 13.09 -9.35 20.80
C LYS A 28 12.38 -10.53 20.14
N PHE A 29 12.31 -10.57 18.81
CA PHE A 29 11.73 -11.70 18.07
C PHE A 29 12.53 -12.98 18.30
N GLU A 30 13.87 -12.92 18.29
CA GLU A 30 14.71 -14.09 18.59
C GLU A 30 14.44 -14.66 19.99
N GLN A 31 14.12 -13.78 20.95
CA GLN A 31 13.76 -14.15 22.31
C GLN A 31 12.30 -14.63 22.45
N GLY A 32 11.53 -14.61 21.36
CA GLY A 32 10.10 -14.95 21.34
C GLY A 32 9.19 -13.87 21.92
N ALA A 33 9.71 -12.67 22.18
CA ALA A 33 9.00 -11.53 22.76
C ALA A 33 8.34 -10.61 21.73
N ALA A 34 8.68 -10.75 20.44
CA ALA A 34 8.04 -10.03 19.34
C ALA A 34 7.53 -10.98 18.25
N ARG A 35 6.52 -10.53 17.52
CA ARG A 35 5.99 -11.21 16.33
C ARG A 35 5.76 -10.20 15.24
N PHE A 36 5.95 -10.61 13.99
CA PHE A 36 5.76 -9.74 12.84
C PHE A 36 4.59 -10.23 11.98
N VAL A 37 4.00 -9.32 11.22
CA VAL A 37 3.08 -9.70 10.14
C VAL A 37 3.93 -10.24 8.98
N PRO A 38 3.70 -11.46 8.48
CA PRO A 38 4.53 -12.01 7.42
C PRO A 38 4.43 -11.21 6.13
N ILE A 39 5.55 -11.08 5.41
CA ILE A 39 5.58 -10.41 4.10
C ILE A 39 4.57 -11.00 3.12
N THR A 40 4.38 -12.33 3.11
CA THR A 40 3.38 -12.98 2.25
C THR A 40 1.93 -12.60 2.57
N LYS A 41 1.69 -11.86 3.66
CA LYS A 41 0.38 -11.37 4.07
C LYS A 41 0.24 -9.86 3.90
N LEU A 42 1.31 -9.15 3.53
CA LEU A 42 1.33 -7.69 3.27
C LEU A 42 1.75 -7.35 1.82
N ALA A 43 2.72 -8.08 1.26
CA ALA A 43 3.31 -7.81 -0.05
C ALA A 43 2.58 -8.53 -1.19
N HIS A 44 1.39 -8.05 -1.53
CA HIS A 44 0.73 -8.50 -2.76
C HIS A 44 0.40 -7.30 -3.64
N GLY A 45 1.26 -7.09 -4.63
CA GLY A 45 1.24 -5.93 -5.53
C GLY A 45 2.63 -5.60 -6.08
N PHE A 46 3.69 -6.09 -5.43
CA PHE A 46 5.08 -5.74 -5.75
C PHE A 46 5.92 -6.97 -6.10
N GLY A 47 6.55 -6.93 -7.26
CA GLY A 47 7.48 -7.95 -7.74
C GLY A 47 6.83 -9.30 -8.08
N ASP A 48 7.59 -10.14 -8.75
CA ASP A 48 7.13 -11.48 -9.11
C ASP A 48 6.92 -12.32 -7.83
N ARG A 49 5.70 -12.86 -7.63
CA ARG A 49 5.36 -13.74 -6.49
C ARG A 49 6.29 -14.93 -6.31
N GLU A 50 6.99 -15.35 -7.37
CA GLU A 50 8.03 -16.36 -7.30
C GLU A 50 9.16 -15.96 -6.33
N ILE A 51 9.47 -14.66 -6.17
CA ILE A 51 10.56 -14.22 -5.28
C ILE A 51 10.23 -14.49 -3.81
N PHE A 52 8.98 -14.30 -3.41
CA PHE A 52 8.53 -14.57 -2.05
C PHE A 52 8.56 -16.06 -1.69
N LYS A 53 8.64 -16.97 -2.68
CA LYS A 53 8.85 -18.41 -2.41
C LYS A 53 10.23 -18.71 -1.82
N PHE A 54 11.18 -17.77 -1.95
CA PHE A 54 12.53 -17.87 -1.40
C PHE A 54 12.67 -17.21 -0.02
N LEU A 55 11.70 -16.40 0.42
CA LEU A 55 11.65 -15.85 1.78
C LEU A 55 11.07 -16.89 2.75
N LYS A 56 11.85 -17.92 3.06
CA LYS A 56 11.49 -18.98 4.02
C LYS A 56 12.72 -19.66 4.64
N ASP A 57 12.53 -20.29 5.79
CA ASP A 57 13.54 -21.18 6.39
C ASP A 57 13.98 -22.25 5.37
N GLY A 58 15.27 -22.58 5.37
CA GLY A 58 15.83 -23.58 4.48
C GLY A 58 16.54 -22.99 3.27
N VAL A 59 16.25 -21.75 2.91
CA VAL A 59 16.79 -21.14 1.70
C VAL A 59 18.25 -20.75 1.87
N ILE A 60 19.06 -21.03 0.84
CA ILE A 60 20.50 -20.80 0.84
C ILE A 60 20.86 -19.72 -0.17
N PHE A 61 21.75 -18.83 0.24
CA PHE A 61 22.30 -17.74 -0.57
C PHE A 61 23.80 -17.58 -0.34
N GLU A 62 24.45 -16.89 -1.26
CA GLU A 62 25.84 -16.46 -1.15
C GLU A 62 25.89 -15.04 -0.57
N THR A 63 26.82 -14.77 0.34
CA THR A 63 26.97 -13.44 0.96
C THR A 63 28.41 -13.22 1.43
N PRO A 64 28.88 -11.95 1.47
CA PRO A 64 30.20 -11.63 2.00
C PRO A 64 30.40 -12.13 3.43
N VAL A 65 31.64 -12.50 3.75
CA VAL A 65 32.07 -12.86 5.11
C VAL A 65 32.83 -11.65 5.68
N PRO A 66 32.23 -10.85 6.59
CA PRO A 66 32.80 -9.58 7.04
C PRO A 66 34.26 -9.68 7.49
N GLU A 67 34.63 -10.77 8.18
CA GLU A 67 35.97 -10.99 8.75
C GLU A 67 37.09 -11.13 7.71
N PHE A 68 36.76 -11.30 6.43
CA PHE A 68 37.74 -11.44 5.35
C PHE A 68 37.70 -10.32 4.32
N GLN A 69 36.78 -9.35 4.41
CA GLN A 69 36.68 -8.31 3.38
C GLN A 69 37.93 -7.43 3.30
N SER A 70 38.70 -7.33 4.38
CA SER A 70 39.97 -6.59 4.42
C SER A 70 41.21 -7.45 4.13
N LEU A 71 41.05 -8.71 3.73
CA LEU A 71 42.16 -9.65 3.59
C LEU A 71 42.98 -9.42 2.32
N GLU A 72 42.32 -9.05 1.22
CA GLU A 72 42.93 -8.83 -0.09
C GLU A 72 42.15 -7.72 -0.81
N GLU A 73 42.85 -6.67 -1.22
CA GLU A 73 42.23 -5.51 -1.86
C GLU A 73 41.61 -5.89 -3.22
N GLY A 74 40.38 -5.43 -3.46
CA GLY A 74 39.64 -5.75 -4.68
C GLY A 74 39.13 -7.19 -4.77
N VAL A 75 39.26 -7.99 -3.69
CA VAL A 75 38.73 -9.36 -3.65
C VAL A 75 37.59 -9.47 -2.64
N GLU A 76 36.45 -9.97 -3.11
CA GLU A 76 35.26 -10.18 -2.30
C GLU A 76 35.22 -11.62 -1.78
N PHE A 77 35.33 -11.78 -0.46
CA PHE A 77 35.30 -13.10 0.18
C PHE A 77 33.88 -13.49 0.55
N ARG A 78 33.34 -14.55 -0.07
CA ARG A 78 31.96 -15.01 0.15
C ARG A 78 31.87 -16.38 0.79
N TRP A 79 30.74 -16.61 1.44
CA TRP A 79 30.34 -17.93 1.88
C TRP A 79 28.83 -18.15 1.73
N TYR A 80 28.42 -19.39 1.98
CA TYR A 80 27.01 -19.77 1.92
C TYR A 80 26.35 -19.56 3.28
N ALA A 81 25.17 -18.93 3.26
CA ALA A 81 24.33 -18.75 4.43
C ALA A 81 22.96 -19.39 4.22
N LYS A 82 22.37 -19.90 5.30
CA LYS A 82 21.03 -20.50 5.34
C LYS A 82 20.09 -19.57 6.12
N ILE A 83 18.94 -19.24 5.54
CA ILE A 83 17.85 -18.55 6.23
C ILE A 83 17.31 -19.46 7.34
N LEU A 84 17.17 -18.88 8.52
CA LEU A 84 16.56 -19.45 9.72
C LEU A 84 15.17 -18.86 9.95
N ASP A 85 15.04 -17.53 9.84
CA ASP A 85 13.80 -16.80 10.14
C ASP A 85 13.56 -15.68 9.14
N VAL A 86 12.30 -15.26 9.01
CA VAL A 86 11.84 -14.23 8.06
C VAL A 86 10.94 -13.25 8.79
N CYS A 87 11.31 -11.97 8.75
CA CYS A 87 10.60 -10.85 9.38
C CYS A 87 10.49 -9.71 8.34
N GLY A 88 9.38 -9.67 7.60
CA GLY A 88 9.27 -8.78 6.45
C GLY A 88 10.30 -9.14 5.36
N TYR A 89 11.06 -8.14 4.92
CA TYR A 89 12.22 -8.29 4.04
C TYR A 89 13.53 -8.62 4.79
N ARG A 90 13.55 -8.52 6.12
CA ARG A 90 14.71 -8.91 6.94
C ARG A 90 14.70 -10.41 7.19
N VAL A 91 15.85 -11.05 7.01
CA VAL A 91 16.01 -12.49 7.24
C VAL A 91 17.15 -12.74 8.22
N ARG A 92 16.91 -13.64 9.18
CA ARG A 92 17.98 -14.15 10.05
C ARG A 92 18.64 -15.29 9.33
N ALA A 93 19.94 -15.20 9.13
CA ALA A 93 20.71 -16.20 8.42
C ALA A 93 21.89 -16.68 9.27
N ARG A 94 22.39 -17.86 8.91
CA ARG A 94 23.58 -18.46 9.53
C ARG A 94 24.49 -19.02 8.47
N PHE A 95 25.78 -18.75 8.59
CA PHE A 95 26.76 -19.33 7.69
C PHE A 95 26.79 -20.86 7.81
N LEU A 96 26.86 -21.56 6.68
CA LEU A 96 26.95 -23.02 6.67
C LEU A 96 28.23 -23.47 7.37
N GLY A 97 28.08 -24.30 8.40
CA GLY A 97 29.19 -24.80 9.21
C GLY A 97 29.62 -23.90 10.37
N SER A 98 28.93 -22.78 10.60
CA SER A 98 29.13 -21.89 11.74
C SER A 98 27.88 -21.85 12.63
N ASP A 99 28.06 -21.43 13.87
CA ASP A 99 26.98 -21.08 14.79
C ASP A 99 26.64 -19.58 14.76
N ASN A 100 27.44 -18.77 14.06
CA ASN A 100 27.24 -17.33 13.94
C ASN A 100 26.00 -17.01 13.09
N THR A 101 25.04 -16.33 13.71
CA THR A 101 23.83 -15.80 13.07
C THR A 101 23.95 -14.30 12.83
N PHE A 102 23.25 -13.81 11.82
CA PHE A 102 23.17 -12.38 11.50
C PHE A 102 21.84 -12.05 10.82
N TRP A 103 21.43 -10.79 10.90
CA TRP A 103 20.30 -10.26 10.13
C TRP A 103 20.77 -9.56 8.87
N ILE A 104 20.06 -9.77 7.77
CA ILE A 104 20.33 -9.09 6.51
C ILE A 104 19.01 -8.75 5.80
N HIS A 105 18.99 -7.65 5.07
CA HIS A 105 17.88 -7.34 4.18
C HIS A 105 17.96 -8.26 2.95
N PHE A 106 16.89 -8.98 2.63
CA PHE A 106 16.90 -10.00 1.57
C PHE A 106 17.23 -9.45 0.19
N PHE A 107 16.89 -8.19 -0.06
CA PHE A 107 17.24 -7.47 -1.28
C PHE A 107 18.52 -6.63 -1.14
N SER A 108 19.29 -6.76 -0.06
CA SER A 108 20.62 -6.14 0.06
C SER A 108 21.53 -6.58 -1.08
N GLU A 109 22.44 -5.70 -1.51
CA GLU A 109 23.45 -6.01 -2.52
C GLU A 109 24.29 -7.24 -2.17
N ASP A 110 24.49 -7.48 -0.88
CA ASP A 110 25.24 -8.58 -0.28
C ASP A 110 24.53 -9.95 -0.34
N VAL A 111 23.30 -10.02 -0.85
CA VAL A 111 22.57 -11.29 -1.03
C VAL A 111 22.69 -11.73 -2.48
N HIS A 112 23.37 -12.84 -2.73
CA HIS A 112 23.62 -13.35 -4.07
C HIS A 112 23.00 -14.73 -4.28
N TYR A 113 22.58 -14.98 -5.52
CA TYR A 113 22.11 -16.30 -5.92
C TYR A 113 23.27 -17.30 -6.02
N PHE A 114 22.93 -18.58 -5.91
CA PHE A 114 23.93 -19.64 -5.90
C PHE A 114 24.71 -19.71 -7.24
N GLY A 115 26.03 -19.67 -7.16
CA GLY A 115 26.94 -19.78 -8.28
C GLY A 115 27.32 -18.45 -8.93
N GLU A 116 26.73 -17.33 -8.51
CA GLU A 116 27.04 -16.00 -9.06
C GLU A 116 28.51 -15.65 -8.87
N GLY A 117 29.06 -15.90 -7.68
CA GLY A 117 30.47 -15.61 -7.39
C GLY A 117 31.45 -16.45 -8.22
N LYS A 118 31.01 -17.51 -8.89
CA LYS A 118 31.87 -18.29 -9.81
C LYS A 118 32.01 -17.66 -11.20
N LEU A 119 31.15 -16.70 -11.51
CA LEU A 119 31.17 -15.94 -12.76
C LEU A 119 32.11 -14.73 -12.67
N ARG A 120 32.72 -14.51 -11.50
CA ARG A 120 33.51 -13.33 -11.15
C ARG A 120 34.92 -13.72 -10.72
N ASP A 121 35.93 -13.12 -11.35
CA ASP A 121 37.34 -13.40 -11.07
C ASP A 121 37.83 -12.77 -9.77
N ASP A 122 37.09 -11.78 -9.26
CA ASP A 122 37.34 -11.04 -8.03
C ASP A 122 36.66 -11.64 -6.80
N VAL A 123 35.93 -12.75 -6.94
CA VAL A 123 35.26 -13.42 -5.81
C VAL A 123 36.02 -14.67 -5.38
N ARG A 124 36.17 -14.86 -4.06
CA ARG A 124 36.79 -16.04 -3.45
C ARG A 124 35.88 -16.63 -2.38
N TYR A 125 35.80 -17.96 -2.32
CA TYR A 125 35.00 -18.64 -1.31
C TYR A 125 35.84 -19.00 -0.10
N LYS A 126 35.48 -18.47 1.07
CA LYS A 126 36.17 -18.75 2.32
C LYS A 126 35.17 -18.91 3.46
N PRO A 127 35.18 -20.03 4.20
CA PRO A 127 34.28 -20.22 5.33
C PRO A 127 34.65 -19.29 6.50
N PRO A 128 33.68 -18.89 7.35
CA PRO A 128 33.93 -18.05 8.52
C PRO A 128 35.06 -18.56 9.42
N PRO A 129 35.72 -17.67 10.19
CA PRO A 129 36.79 -18.05 11.11
C PRO A 129 36.40 -19.21 12.04
N GLY A 130 37.36 -20.10 12.30
CA GLY A 130 37.15 -21.28 13.15
C GLY A 130 36.62 -22.52 12.42
N TRP A 131 36.28 -22.41 11.12
CA TRP A 131 35.86 -23.57 10.32
C TRP A 131 36.82 -23.89 9.16
N ALA A 132 37.32 -25.13 9.12
CA ALA A 132 38.14 -25.59 8.01
C ALA A 132 37.27 -26.02 6.82
N PHE A 133 37.57 -25.48 5.63
CA PHE A 133 36.86 -25.83 4.40
C PHE A 133 36.86 -27.33 4.14
N ASN A 134 35.71 -27.99 4.34
CA ASN A 134 35.55 -29.41 4.05
C ASN A 134 34.69 -29.61 2.79
N LYS A 135 35.33 -29.91 1.66
CA LYS A 135 34.66 -30.19 0.36
C LYS A 135 33.58 -31.27 0.45
N ARG A 136 33.74 -32.27 1.33
CA ARG A 136 32.75 -33.34 1.51
C ARG A 136 31.49 -32.84 2.24
N VAL A 137 31.66 -31.92 3.19
CA VAL A 137 30.57 -31.30 3.93
C VAL A 137 29.79 -30.34 3.02
N LEU A 138 30.49 -29.50 2.25
CA LEU A 138 29.84 -28.64 1.26
C LEU A 138 29.05 -29.46 0.22
N LYS A 139 29.59 -30.57 -0.27
CA LYS A 139 28.87 -31.47 -1.19
C LYS A 139 27.61 -32.10 -0.58
N ARG A 140 27.59 -32.29 0.75
CA ARG A 140 26.42 -32.79 1.51
C ARG A 140 25.36 -31.70 1.68
N TYR A 141 25.75 -30.45 1.90
CA TYR A 141 24.83 -29.30 1.96
C TYR A 141 24.33 -28.84 0.58
N LEU A 142 25.02 -29.18 -0.51
CA LEU A 142 24.65 -28.80 -1.88
C LEU A 142 24.01 -29.96 -2.66
N ASP A 143 23.38 -30.90 -1.96
CA ASP A 143 22.70 -32.05 -2.56
C ASP A 143 21.49 -31.64 -3.42
N LYS A 144 20.92 -32.59 -4.17
CA LYS A 144 19.77 -32.32 -5.06
C LYS A 144 18.54 -31.77 -4.31
N LYS A 145 18.36 -32.08 -3.02
CA LYS A 145 17.23 -31.62 -2.21
C LYS A 145 17.39 -30.15 -1.85
N THR A 146 18.63 -29.74 -1.57
CA THR A 146 18.97 -28.38 -1.16
C THR A 146 19.03 -27.41 -2.34
N ARG A 147 19.31 -27.90 -3.56
CA ARG A 147 19.23 -27.10 -4.79
C ARG A 147 17.85 -26.50 -5.08
N LYS A 148 16.78 -27.11 -4.58
CA LYS A 148 15.41 -26.57 -4.71
C LYS A 148 15.16 -25.36 -3.80
N ASN A 149 16.03 -25.14 -2.81
CA ASN A 149 15.96 -24.04 -1.85
C ASN A 149 17.09 -23.02 -2.09
N MET A 150 17.67 -22.97 -3.28
CA MET A 150 18.64 -21.93 -3.63
C MET A 150 17.92 -20.75 -4.24
N ILE A 151 18.35 -19.54 -3.87
CA ILE A 151 17.93 -18.32 -4.54
C ILE A 151 18.28 -18.42 -6.03
N LEU A 152 17.35 -17.99 -6.89
CA LEU A 152 17.53 -17.96 -8.35
C LEU A 152 18.10 -16.61 -8.83
N PRO A 153 18.73 -16.57 -10.03
CA PRO A 153 19.21 -15.32 -10.64
C PRO A 153 18.17 -14.19 -10.71
N LYS A 154 16.89 -14.57 -10.77
CA LYS A 154 15.73 -13.68 -10.73
C LYS A 154 15.72 -12.71 -9.55
N LEU A 155 16.38 -13.02 -8.43
CA LEU A 155 16.52 -12.09 -7.31
C LEU A 155 17.12 -10.75 -7.74
N HIS A 156 18.17 -10.75 -8.57
CA HIS A 156 18.83 -9.52 -9.00
C HIS A 156 17.93 -8.69 -9.91
N GLU A 157 17.13 -9.34 -10.76
CA GLU A 157 16.14 -8.67 -11.61
C GLU A 157 15.05 -8.02 -10.77
N GLU A 158 14.50 -8.74 -9.78
CA GLU A 158 13.48 -8.21 -8.87
C GLU A 158 14.03 -7.10 -7.97
N ARG A 159 15.28 -7.19 -7.50
CA ARG A 159 15.96 -6.10 -6.77
C ARG A 159 15.98 -4.83 -7.62
N LYS A 160 16.48 -4.94 -8.86
CA LYS A 160 16.56 -3.81 -9.78
C LYS A 160 15.18 -3.23 -10.07
N ARG A 161 14.17 -4.08 -10.25
CA ARG A 161 12.78 -3.69 -10.49
C ARG A 161 12.17 -2.96 -9.28
N ALA A 162 12.43 -3.43 -8.06
CA ALA A 162 11.96 -2.79 -6.83
C ALA A 162 12.60 -1.41 -6.61
N GLN A 163 13.86 -1.24 -7.03
CA GLN A 163 14.60 0.03 -6.97
C GLN A 163 14.29 0.97 -8.14
N HIS A 164 13.87 0.44 -9.29
CA HIS A 164 13.56 1.19 -10.51
C HIS A 164 12.15 0.84 -11.02
N PRO A 165 11.09 1.24 -10.29
CA PRO A 165 9.72 1.03 -10.75
C PRO A 165 9.44 1.85 -12.03
N SER A 166 8.31 1.58 -12.69
CA SER A 166 7.80 2.43 -13.77
C SER A 166 7.84 3.89 -13.33
N ASN A 167 8.46 4.76 -14.11
CA ASN A 167 8.64 6.15 -13.75
C ASN A 167 7.49 7.00 -14.30
N PHE A 168 6.61 7.45 -13.41
CA PHE A 168 5.52 8.37 -13.73
C PHE A 168 5.83 9.83 -13.36
N VAL A 169 7.05 10.12 -12.91
CA VAL A 169 7.48 11.48 -12.57
C VAL A 169 7.35 12.39 -13.80
N GLY A 170 6.82 13.58 -13.58
CA GLY A 170 6.50 14.57 -14.61
C GLY A 170 5.14 14.37 -15.27
N ARG A 171 4.46 13.23 -15.03
CA ARG A 171 3.12 13.04 -15.57
C ARG A 171 2.07 13.83 -14.81
N ARG A 172 1.04 14.27 -15.54
CA ARG A 172 -0.13 14.98 -15.03
C ARG A 172 -1.23 13.99 -14.65
N VAL A 173 -1.90 14.29 -13.54
CA VAL A 173 -3.02 13.53 -12.97
C VAL A 173 -4.16 14.49 -12.63
N GLU A 174 -5.38 13.96 -12.50
CA GLU A 174 -6.50 14.68 -11.93
C GLU A 174 -6.60 14.35 -10.43
N LEU A 175 -6.46 15.36 -9.58
CA LEU A 175 -6.39 15.24 -8.12
C LEU A 175 -7.66 15.80 -7.47
N LEU A 176 -8.28 15.03 -6.59
CA LEU A 176 -9.42 15.48 -5.79
C LEU A 176 -8.98 16.56 -4.79
N GLY A 177 -9.76 17.63 -4.67
CA GLY A 177 -9.50 18.69 -3.70
C GLY A 177 -9.54 18.17 -2.26
N CYS A 178 -8.53 18.50 -1.45
CA CYS A 178 -8.53 18.17 -0.02
C CYS A 178 -9.42 19.10 0.82
N ASP A 179 -9.67 20.30 0.31
CA ASP A 179 -10.57 21.34 0.83
C ASP A 179 -12.00 21.22 0.28
N ASP A 180 -12.15 20.73 -0.95
CA ASP A 180 -13.43 20.51 -1.62
C ASP A 180 -13.39 19.20 -2.40
N THR A 181 -13.94 18.14 -1.81
CA THR A 181 -13.94 16.81 -2.42
C THR A 181 -14.86 16.71 -3.64
N THR A 182 -15.64 17.74 -3.95
CA THR A 182 -16.52 17.77 -5.13
C THR A 182 -15.83 18.30 -6.39
N LYS A 183 -14.56 18.71 -6.26
CA LYS A 183 -13.76 19.28 -7.35
C LYS A 183 -12.47 18.52 -7.61
N LEU A 184 -12.10 18.47 -8.89
CA LEU A 184 -10.82 17.96 -9.37
C LEU A 184 -9.90 19.11 -9.79
N ARG A 185 -8.60 18.89 -9.64
CA ARG A 185 -7.51 19.81 -10.00
C ARG A 185 -6.46 19.08 -10.84
N VAL A 186 -5.73 19.82 -11.66
CA VAL A 186 -4.57 19.25 -12.35
C VAL A 186 -3.40 19.23 -11.40
N ALA A 187 -2.74 18.09 -11.25
CA ALA A 187 -1.53 17.96 -10.47
C ALA A 187 -0.45 17.25 -11.26
N THR A 188 0.80 17.47 -10.89
CA THR A 188 1.96 16.78 -11.48
C THR A 188 2.57 15.85 -10.46
N ILE A 189 2.93 14.63 -10.87
CA ILE A 189 3.74 13.70 -10.08
C ILE A 189 5.16 14.25 -10.02
N ARG A 190 5.61 14.71 -8.85
CA ARG A 190 6.93 15.30 -8.63
C ARG A 190 7.98 14.27 -8.26
N ARG A 191 7.60 13.31 -7.41
CA ARG A 191 8.44 12.19 -6.99
C ARG A 191 7.60 10.94 -6.92
N GLN A 192 8.26 9.81 -7.03
CA GLN A 192 7.65 8.51 -6.88
C GLN A 192 8.56 7.64 -6.03
N CYS A 193 7.96 6.99 -5.04
CA CYS A 193 8.59 5.92 -4.28
C CYS A 193 7.67 4.70 -4.40
N ASN A 194 8.05 3.80 -5.30
CA ASN A 194 7.25 2.61 -5.63
C ASN A 194 5.79 2.97 -6.02
N SER A 195 4.79 2.60 -5.21
CA SER A 195 3.38 2.92 -5.45
C SER A 195 2.94 4.30 -4.95
N ARG A 196 3.75 4.95 -4.12
CA ARG A 196 3.44 6.25 -3.53
C ARG A 196 3.94 7.36 -4.43
N PHE A 197 3.04 8.25 -4.82
CA PHE A 197 3.32 9.43 -5.61
C PHE A 197 3.28 10.66 -4.72
N GLN A 198 4.33 11.46 -4.82
CA GLN A 198 4.27 12.84 -4.40
C GLN A 198 3.66 13.65 -5.53
N VAL A 199 2.53 14.28 -5.26
CA VAL A 199 1.82 15.10 -6.24
C VAL A 199 1.76 16.54 -5.76
N SER A 200 1.82 17.47 -6.70
CA SER A 200 1.63 18.89 -6.41
C SER A 200 0.81 19.56 -7.50
N VAL A 201 -0.11 20.42 -7.10
CA VAL A 201 -0.80 21.38 -7.97
C VAL A 201 0.08 22.62 -8.06
N SER A 202 0.46 23.03 -9.27
CA SER A 202 1.25 24.25 -9.46
C SER A 202 0.35 25.49 -9.48
N PRO A 203 0.89 26.70 -9.22
CA PRO A 203 0.11 27.93 -9.35
C PRO A 203 -0.46 28.15 -10.76
N GLU A 204 0.22 27.68 -11.80
CA GLU A 204 -0.25 27.80 -13.19
C GLU A 204 -1.43 26.87 -13.50
N ASP A 205 -1.47 25.72 -12.82
CA ASP A 205 -2.53 24.72 -12.92
C ASP A 205 -3.75 25.04 -12.03
N TYR A 206 -3.69 26.12 -11.25
CA TYR A 206 -4.77 26.57 -10.37
C TYR A 206 -5.17 28.03 -10.66
N PRO A 207 -6.30 28.26 -11.36
CA PRO A 207 -6.67 29.60 -11.84
C PRO A 207 -7.22 30.54 -10.74
N GLN A 208 -7.30 30.09 -9.48
CA GLN A 208 -7.89 30.87 -8.38
C GLN A 208 -6.80 31.36 -7.42
N ALA A 209 -7.11 32.43 -6.66
CA ALA A 209 -6.20 32.91 -5.61
C ALA A 209 -6.09 31.88 -4.47
N ILE A 210 -4.89 31.70 -3.94
CA ILE A 210 -4.64 30.84 -2.79
C ILE A 210 -4.57 31.72 -1.55
N GLU A 211 -5.53 31.55 -0.65
CA GLU A 211 -5.52 32.23 0.65
C GLU A 211 -4.56 31.53 1.63
N GLU A 212 -3.87 32.34 2.43
CA GLU A 212 -2.98 31.81 3.47
C GLU A 212 -3.77 30.99 4.50
N GLY A 213 -3.27 29.80 4.84
CA GLY A 213 -3.94 28.87 5.75
C GLY A 213 -5.05 28.01 5.12
N CYS A 214 -5.35 28.18 3.83
CA CYS A 214 -6.27 27.29 3.12
C CYS A 214 -5.73 25.85 3.08
N PRO A 215 -6.55 24.80 3.31
CA PRO A 215 -6.10 23.41 3.23
C PRO A 215 -5.46 23.06 1.88
N PHE A 216 -5.85 23.74 0.80
CA PHE A 216 -5.26 23.61 -0.53
C PHE A 216 -3.74 23.78 -0.56
N LEU A 217 -3.17 24.64 0.30
CA LEU A 217 -1.72 24.86 0.36
C LEU A 217 -0.94 23.54 0.45
N ARG A 218 -1.50 22.52 1.12
CA ARG A 218 -0.90 21.18 1.22
C ARG A 218 -0.70 20.51 -0.12
N GLN A 219 -1.69 20.60 -1.01
CA GLN A 219 -1.60 20.05 -2.36
C GLN A 219 -0.70 20.87 -3.27
N THR A 220 -0.26 22.05 -2.84
CA THR A 220 0.76 22.86 -3.53
C THR A 220 2.17 22.68 -2.94
N THR A 221 2.28 22.10 -1.75
CA THR A 221 3.56 21.82 -1.09
C THR A 221 4.20 20.53 -1.58
N GLU A 222 5.50 20.37 -1.32
CA GLU A 222 6.23 19.15 -1.62
C GLU A 222 5.91 17.97 -0.68
N ASN A 223 4.90 18.05 0.19
CA ASN A 223 4.66 17.02 1.22
C ASN A 223 3.39 16.17 0.99
N PHE A 224 2.67 16.37 -0.12
CA PHE A 224 1.44 15.60 -0.38
C PHE A 224 1.74 14.27 -1.09
N TRP A 225 1.92 13.22 -0.29
CA TRP A 225 2.16 11.85 -0.75
C TRP A 225 0.89 11.00 -0.71
N ILE A 226 0.59 10.30 -1.79
CA ILE A 226 -0.57 9.41 -1.85
C ILE A 226 -0.19 8.14 -2.59
N ASP A 227 -0.77 7.01 -2.18
CA ASP A 227 -0.65 5.79 -2.97
C ASP A 227 -1.44 5.93 -4.29
N PHE A 228 -1.02 5.26 -5.37
CA PHE A 228 -1.78 5.25 -6.63
C PHE A 228 -3.19 4.65 -6.46
N CYS A 229 -3.45 3.95 -5.35
CA CYS A 229 -4.76 3.44 -4.97
C CYS A 229 -5.66 4.40 -4.22
N SER A 230 -5.13 5.58 -3.88
CA SER A 230 -5.81 6.57 -3.08
C SER A 230 -7.04 7.13 -3.80
N PRO A 231 -8.16 7.40 -3.08
CA PRO A 231 -9.32 8.08 -3.66
C PRO A 231 -9.06 9.56 -4.01
N TYR A 232 -7.86 10.07 -3.75
CA TYR A 232 -7.45 11.40 -4.16
C TYR A 232 -7.00 11.48 -5.62
N ILE A 233 -6.52 10.40 -6.25
CA ILE A 233 -5.81 10.48 -7.54
C ILE A 233 -6.52 9.75 -8.67
N TYR A 234 -6.60 10.40 -9.82
CA TYR A 234 -7.27 9.90 -11.00
C TYR A 234 -6.45 10.18 -12.28
N PRO A 235 -6.60 9.34 -13.32
CA PRO A 235 -6.01 9.56 -14.62
C PRO A 235 -6.66 10.74 -15.34
N VAL A 236 -5.93 11.30 -16.29
CA VAL A 236 -6.44 12.33 -17.21
C VAL A 236 -7.70 11.81 -17.90
N THR A 237 -8.74 12.66 -17.98
CA THR A 237 -10.12 12.43 -18.46
C THR A 237 -11.13 11.89 -17.45
N PHE A 238 -10.73 11.56 -16.22
CA PHE A 238 -11.68 11.04 -15.22
C PHE A 238 -12.84 12.01 -14.94
N SER A 239 -12.54 13.30 -14.87
CA SER A 239 -13.44 14.44 -14.73
C SER A 239 -14.59 14.42 -15.73
N HIS A 240 -14.31 14.07 -16.99
CA HIS A 240 -15.30 14.00 -18.06
C HIS A 240 -16.40 12.98 -17.74
N PHE A 241 -16.00 11.80 -17.28
CA PHE A 241 -16.93 10.72 -16.96
C PHE A 241 -17.63 10.94 -15.63
N ALA A 242 -16.87 11.37 -14.62
CA ALA A 242 -17.37 11.49 -13.28
C ALA A 242 -18.32 12.68 -13.13
N ARG A 243 -18.31 13.64 -14.06
CA ARG A 243 -19.09 14.90 -13.99
C ARG A 243 -18.90 15.57 -12.64
N TYR A 244 -17.64 15.68 -12.23
CA TYR A 244 -17.22 16.43 -11.05
C TYR A 244 -17.00 17.90 -11.40
N GLY A 245 -17.03 18.77 -10.40
CA GLY A 245 -16.52 20.12 -10.56
C GLY A 245 -15.03 20.09 -10.93
N THR A 246 -14.55 21.09 -11.66
CA THR A 246 -13.14 21.17 -12.05
C THR A 246 -12.62 22.58 -11.85
N ASP A 247 -11.50 22.73 -11.15
CA ASP A 247 -10.74 23.99 -11.10
C ASP A 247 -9.62 23.97 -12.15
N PHE A 248 -9.89 23.44 -13.35
CA PHE A 248 -8.90 23.29 -14.40
C PHE A 248 -8.67 24.61 -15.16
N PRO A 249 -7.45 24.88 -15.63
CA PRO A 249 -7.19 25.94 -16.59
C PRO A 249 -7.82 25.60 -17.95
N GLU A 250 -8.17 26.61 -18.75
CA GLU A 250 -8.99 26.40 -19.96
C GLU A 250 -8.28 25.56 -21.03
N ASN A 251 -6.96 25.70 -21.16
CA ASN A 251 -6.14 24.86 -22.04
C ASN A 251 -6.24 23.37 -21.66
N TYR A 252 -6.25 23.04 -20.37
CA TYR A 252 -6.40 21.66 -19.91
C TYR A 252 -7.81 21.11 -20.18
N LYS A 253 -8.84 21.95 -20.04
CA LYS A 253 -10.22 21.54 -20.42
C LYS A 253 -10.32 21.25 -21.92
N ILE A 254 -9.65 22.02 -22.77
CA ILE A 254 -9.57 21.76 -24.21
C ILE A 254 -8.89 20.41 -24.45
N HIS A 255 -7.72 20.20 -23.84
CA HIS A 255 -6.97 18.94 -23.92
C HIS A 255 -7.82 17.71 -23.54
N VAL A 256 -8.52 17.76 -22.40
CA VAL A 256 -9.42 16.66 -21.97
C VAL A 256 -10.50 16.39 -23.03
N ARG A 257 -11.08 17.42 -23.65
CA ARG A 257 -12.08 17.24 -24.72
C ARG A 257 -11.47 16.60 -25.97
N GLU A 258 -10.24 16.98 -26.34
CA GLU A 258 -9.53 16.43 -27.50
C GLU A 258 -9.20 14.95 -27.30
N VAL A 259 -8.67 14.58 -26.12
CA VAL A 259 -8.41 13.18 -25.75
C VAL A 259 -9.71 12.38 -25.81
N VAL A 260 -10.78 12.85 -25.18
CA VAL A 260 -12.07 12.15 -25.19
C VAL A 260 -12.65 12.03 -26.60
N HIS A 261 -12.56 13.07 -27.42
CA HIS A 261 -13.03 13.02 -28.82
C HIS A 261 -12.23 12.00 -29.64
N SER A 262 -10.92 11.89 -29.41
CA SER A 262 -10.07 10.93 -30.12
C SER A 262 -10.46 9.47 -29.88
N TRP A 263 -11.13 9.15 -28.77
CA TRP A 263 -11.65 7.80 -28.51
C TRP A 263 -12.77 7.36 -29.44
N LEU A 264 -13.43 8.30 -30.11
CA LEU A 264 -14.49 8.02 -31.08
C LEU A 264 -13.92 7.68 -32.46
N GLU A 265 -12.64 7.96 -32.69
CA GLU A 265 -11.94 7.75 -33.95
C GLU A 265 -11.16 6.42 -33.92
N PRO A 266 -10.97 5.72 -35.06
CA PRO A 266 -10.09 4.57 -35.13
C PRO A 266 -8.62 4.98 -34.89
N GLY A 267 -8.00 4.48 -33.82
CA GLY A 267 -6.58 4.74 -33.53
C GLY A 267 -6.25 4.69 -32.04
N GLU A 268 -5.02 5.04 -31.70
CA GLU A 268 -4.66 5.29 -30.30
C GLU A 268 -5.20 6.65 -29.86
N PRO A 269 -5.71 6.76 -28.62
CA PRO A 269 -6.12 8.04 -28.07
C PRO A 269 -5.02 9.09 -28.11
N ALA A 270 -5.40 10.34 -28.37
CA ALA A 270 -4.50 11.49 -28.44
C ALA A 270 -4.03 12.00 -27.07
N TYR A 271 -3.67 11.09 -26.17
CA TYR A 271 -3.04 11.45 -24.89
C TYR A 271 -1.68 12.13 -25.12
N ASP A 272 -1.38 13.15 -24.31
CA ASP A 272 -0.03 13.70 -24.23
C ASP A 272 0.90 12.63 -23.60
N PRO A 273 2.17 12.50 -24.04
CA PRO A 273 3.14 11.62 -23.40
C PRO A 273 3.29 11.84 -21.88
N LEU A 274 2.99 13.04 -21.40
CA LEU A 274 2.98 13.40 -19.98
C LEU A 274 1.64 13.15 -19.29
N ASP A 275 0.63 12.57 -19.94
CA ASP A 275 -0.60 12.23 -19.24
C ASP A 275 -0.47 10.90 -18.51
N TYR A 276 -0.94 10.86 -17.26
CA TYR A 276 -1.22 9.60 -16.57
C TYR A 276 -2.55 9.05 -17.08
N LYS A 277 -2.48 7.93 -17.80
CA LYS A 277 -3.61 7.39 -18.57
C LYS A 277 -4.44 6.43 -17.73
N LEU A 278 -5.64 6.14 -18.21
CA LEU A 278 -6.50 5.13 -17.59
C LEU A 278 -5.79 3.77 -17.48
N GLU A 279 -5.05 3.36 -18.51
CA GLU A 279 -4.27 2.12 -18.55
C GLU A 279 -3.12 2.07 -17.53
N ASP A 280 -2.58 3.23 -17.14
CA ASP A 280 -1.54 3.31 -16.12
C ASP A 280 -2.11 3.13 -14.70
N SER A 281 -3.41 3.41 -14.52
CA SER A 281 -4.10 3.28 -13.24
C SER A 281 -4.47 1.83 -12.96
N VAL A 282 -3.65 1.11 -12.20
CA VAL A 282 -3.91 -0.28 -11.77
C VAL A 282 -5.34 -0.47 -11.25
N ILE A 283 -5.89 0.55 -10.58
CA ILE A 283 -7.16 0.47 -9.89
C ILE A 283 -8.38 0.75 -10.76
N LEU A 284 -8.28 1.68 -11.70
CA LEU A 284 -9.37 1.97 -12.62
C LEU A 284 -9.31 1.09 -13.86
N ALA A 285 -8.10 0.70 -14.25
CA ALA A 285 -7.86 -0.19 -15.36
C ALA A 285 -8.34 -1.61 -14.99
N VAL A 286 -8.09 -2.08 -13.76
CA VAL A 286 -8.70 -3.32 -13.26
C VAL A 286 -10.18 -3.04 -12.99
N GLY A 287 -10.98 -3.15 -14.05
CA GLY A 287 -12.40 -2.89 -14.01
C GLY A 287 -13.10 -3.71 -12.92
N TYR A 288 -13.98 -3.04 -12.17
CA TYR A 288 -15.00 -3.74 -11.42
C TYR A 288 -15.87 -4.52 -12.42
N CYS A 289 -15.82 -5.85 -12.35
CA CYS A 289 -16.57 -6.72 -13.26
C CYS A 289 -17.98 -7.06 -12.74
N GLY A 290 -18.34 -6.58 -11.55
CA GLY A 290 -19.67 -6.79 -11.01
C GLY A 290 -20.70 -5.92 -11.73
N ASP A 291 -21.92 -6.44 -11.82
CA ASP A 291 -23.04 -5.72 -12.39
C ASP A 291 -23.45 -4.55 -11.50
N VAL A 292 -23.28 -3.32 -11.99
CA VAL A 292 -23.69 -2.08 -11.31
C VAL A 292 -25.11 -1.64 -11.66
N SER A 293 -25.80 -2.35 -12.55
CA SER A 293 -27.17 -1.99 -12.99
C SER A 293 -28.19 -2.00 -11.86
N ASN A 294 -27.93 -2.80 -10.82
CA ASN A 294 -28.79 -2.91 -9.64
C ASN A 294 -28.50 -1.86 -8.57
N LEU A 295 -27.44 -1.06 -8.71
CA LEU A 295 -27.09 0.00 -7.78
C LEU A 295 -27.95 1.24 -8.00
N LYS A 296 -28.40 1.86 -6.91
CA LYS A 296 -29.28 3.03 -6.94
C LYS A 296 -28.76 4.12 -6.02
N VAL A 297 -29.13 5.36 -6.35
CA VAL A 297 -29.01 6.49 -5.43
C VAL A 297 -29.78 6.21 -4.14
N ASN A 298 -29.29 6.75 -3.03
CA ASN A 298 -29.83 6.59 -1.68
C ASN A 298 -29.64 5.19 -1.07
N MET A 299 -28.87 4.29 -1.68
CA MET A 299 -28.45 3.06 -1.02
C MET A 299 -27.52 3.36 0.16
N LYS A 300 -27.75 2.72 1.31
CA LYS A 300 -27.03 2.98 2.57
C LYS A 300 -26.01 1.91 2.91
N PHE A 301 -24.92 2.29 3.57
CA PHE A 301 -23.86 1.40 4.01
C PHE A 301 -23.01 2.06 5.11
N GLU A 302 -22.02 1.33 5.63
CA GLU A 302 -21.04 1.85 6.58
C GLU A 302 -19.71 2.15 5.88
N LEU A 303 -19.10 3.30 6.18
CA LEU A 303 -17.93 3.81 5.48
C LEU A 303 -16.79 4.09 6.46
N LEU A 304 -15.61 3.53 6.20
CA LEU A 304 -14.37 4.06 6.77
C LEU A 304 -14.00 5.29 5.94
N ASP A 305 -14.29 6.48 6.46
CA ASP A 305 -14.14 7.72 5.69
C ASP A 305 -12.67 7.99 5.31
N PRO A 306 -12.31 7.96 4.02
CA PRO A 306 -10.94 8.20 3.56
C PRO A 306 -10.49 9.66 3.69
N PHE A 307 -11.38 10.56 4.06
CA PHE A 307 -11.11 11.97 4.31
C PHE A 307 -11.23 12.32 5.81
N SER A 308 -11.34 11.30 6.67
CA SER A 308 -11.41 11.50 8.11
C SER A 308 -10.08 12.05 8.62
N GLY A 309 -10.10 13.11 9.42
CA GLY A 309 -8.89 13.58 10.10
C GLY A 309 -8.41 12.69 11.26
N LYS A 310 -9.06 11.54 11.49
CA LYS A 310 -8.84 10.69 12.67
C LYS A 310 -8.80 9.19 12.39
N PHE A 311 -9.60 8.69 11.44
CA PHE A 311 -9.70 7.25 11.13
C PHE A 311 -9.99 6.35 12.34
N LYS A 312 -10.95 6.74 13.21
CA LYS A 312 -11.27 5.99 14.45
C LYS A 312 -12.61 5.28 14.46
N SER A 313 -13.42 5.51 13.45
CA SER A 313 -14.82 5.08 13.39
C SER A 313 -15.26 4.83 11.97
N LEU A 314 -16.28 3.99 11.82
CA LEU A 314 -17.07 3.92 10.61
C LEU A 314 -18.14 5.01 10.65
N HIS A 315 -18.69 5.37 9.50
CA HIS A 315 -19.72 6.39 9.35
C HIS A 315 -20.91 5.82 8.60
N VAL A 316 -22.12 6.25 8.95
CA VAL A 316 -23.31 6.03 8.12
C VAL A 316 -23.14 6.80 6.81
N ALA A 317 -23.31 6.14 5.67
CA ALA A 317 -23.04 6.73 4.36
C ALA A 317 -24.09 6.35 3.30
N SER A 318 -24.20 7.20 2.27
CA SER A 318 -25.13 7.05 1.16
C SER A 318 -24.44 7.09 -0.19
N VAL A 319 -24.98 6.33 -1.15
CA VAL A 319 -24.70 6.52 -2.57
C VAL A 319 -25.46 7.74 -3.09
N VAL A 320 -24.75 8.74 -3.60
CA VAL A 320 -25.38 9.92 -4.21
C VAL A 320 -25.43 9.82 -5.74
N ARG A 321 -24.50 9.07 -6.35
CA ARG A 321 -24.46 8.85 -7.81
C ARG A 321 -23.73 7.56 -8.14
N VAL A 322 -24.20 6.85 -9.16
CA VAL A 322 -23.56 5.66 -9.73
C VAL A 322 -22.99 6.02 -11.09
N LEU A 323 -21.68 5.84 -11.27
CA LEU A 323 -20.97 6.04 -12.53
C LEU A 323 -20.68 4.67 -13.14
N THR A 324 -20.81 4.55 -14.47
CA THR A 324 -20.67 3.26 -15.18
C THR A 324 -19.32 3.09 -15.89
N THR A 325 -18.61 4.17 -16.18
CA THR A 325 -17.41 4.14 -17.02
C THR A 325 -16.33 5.11 -16.49
N PRO A 326 -15.32 4.65 -15.72
CA PRO A 326 -15.27 3.36 -15.04
C PRO A 326 -16.32 3.28 -13.91
N PRO A 327 -16.71 2.07 -13.45
CA PRO A 327 -17.65 1.91 -12.36
C PRO A 327 -17.18 2.57 -11.05
N GLN A 328 -17.93 3.55 -10.57
CA GLN A 328 -17.67 4.26 -9.31
C GLN A 328 -18.99 4.56 -8.60
N LEU A 329 -18.95 4.52 -7.27
CA LEU A 329 -19.97 5.03 -6.39
C LEU A 329 -19.50 6.39 -5.90
N VAL A 330 -20.20 7.45 -6.28
CA VAL A 330 -20.05 8.71 -5.59
C VAL A 330 -20.86 8.63 -4.31
N VAL A 331 -20.19 8.83 -3.19
CA VAL A 331 -20.77 8.62 -1.86
C VAL A 331 -20.66 9.88 -1.02
N THR A 332 -21.47 9.93 0.04
CA THR A 332 -21.40 10.96 1.07
C THR A 332 -21.60 10.34 2.46
N ILE A 333 -21.17 11.07 3.49
CA ILE A 333 -21.39 10.75 4.90
C ILE A 333 -22.73 11.35 5.33
N ASP A 334 -23.61 10.53 5.88
CA ASP A 334 -24.94 10.95 6.31
C ASP A 334 -24.84 11.75 7.63
N GLY A 335 -25.51 12.90 7.70
CA GLY A 335 -25.42 13.82 8.83
C GLY A 335 -25.74 15.27 8.44
N PRO A 336 -25.56 16.23 9.35
CA PRO A 336 -25.90 17.64 9.12
C PRO A 336 -25.21 18.29 7.91
N ASN A 337 -24.09 17.74 7.45
CA ASN A 337 -23.28 18.26 6.33
C ASN A 337 -23.31 17.35 5.07
N SER A 338 -24.22 16.36 5.00
CA SER A 338 -24.20 15.27 4.01
C SER A 338 -24.37 15.69 2.54
N ALA A 339 -24.87 16.89 2.26
CA ALA A 339 -25.00 17.35 0.87
C ALA A 339 -23.76 18.11 0.36
N ALA A 340 -22.88 18.57 1.25
CA ALA A 340 -21.81 19.49 0.90
C ALA A 340 -20.52 18.78 0.43
N GLU A 341 -20.27 17.56 0.90
CA GLU A 341 -19.05 16.81 0.63
C GLU A 341 -19.44 15.44 0.03
N SER A 342 -18.94 15.14 -1.17
CA SER A 342 -19.08 13.81 -1.79
C SER A 342 -17.83 13.45 -2.56
N PHE A 343 -17.56 12.15 -2.71
CA PHE A 343 -16.32 11.68 -3.33
C PHE A 343 -16.49 10.32 -4.01
N PRO A 344 -15.68 9.98 -5.03
CA PRO A 344 -15.80 8.71 -5.75
C PRO A 344 -15.09 7.60 -4.98
N LEU A 345 -15.74 6.46 -4.87
CA LEU A 345 -15.14 5.20 -4.44
C LEU A 345 -15.56 4.08 -5.37
N ARG A 346 -14.64 3.17 -5.65
CA ARG A 346 -15.01 1.98 -6.43
C ARG A 346 -16.00 1.11 -5.64
N PRO A 347 -16.98 0.48 -6.31
CA PRO A 347 -17.59 -0.72 -5.76
C PRO A 347 -16.48 -1.68 -5.34
N ASN A 348 -16.65 -2.39 -4.22
CA ASN A 348 -15.63 -3.20 -3.56
C ASN A 348 -14.40 -2.44 -3.03
N SER A 349 -14.42 -1.12 -2.89
CA SER A 349 -13.31 -0.39 -2.22
C SER A 349 -13.15 -0.84 -0.76
N HIS A 350 -11.92 -0.75 -0.23
CA HIS A 350 -11.61 -1.18 1.14
C HIS A 350 -12.24 -0.29 2.21
N TYR A 351 -12.75 0.87 1.80
CA TYR A 351 -13.49 1.80 2.66
C TYR A 351 -14.97 1.43 2.87
N LEU A 352 -15.56 0.53 2.06
CA LEU A 352 -17.00 0.21 2.14
C LEU A 352 -17.26 -1.03 2.99
N PHE A 353 -18.25 -0.95 3.88
CA PHE A 353 -18.69 -2.01 4.79
C PHE A 353 -20.22 -2.17 4.79
N PRO A 354 -20.75 -3.40 4.94
CA PRO A 354 -22.18 -3.60 5.01
C PRO A 354 -22.76 -3.00 6.30
N ILE A 355 -24.05 -2.66 6.26
CA ILE A 355 -24.82 -2.26 7.44
C ILE A 355 -24.69 -3.32 8.54
N GLY A 356 -24.37 -2.88 9.76
CA GLY A 356 -24.20 -3.73 10.94
C GLY A 356 -22.76 -4.18 11.18
N TYR A 357 -21.80 -3.87 10.29
CA TYR A 357 -20.41 -4.28 10.46
C TYR A 357 -19.79 -3.69 11.74
N ALA A 358 -20.02 -2.41 12.01
CA ALA A 358 -19.49 -1.75 13.20
C ALA A 358 -19.99 -2.41 14.48
N GLU A 359 -21.30 -2.70 14.56
CA GLU A 359 -21.91 -3.38 15.69
C GLU A 359 -21.37 -4.82 15.86
N GLU A 360 -21.32 -5.59 14.76
CA GLU A 360 -20.83 -6.98 14.76
C GLU A 360 -19.39 -7.10 15.29
N TYR A 361 -18.52 -6.15 14.94
CA TYR A 361 -17.10 -6.19 15.26
C TYR A 361 -16.67 -5.20 16.35
N GLY A 362 -17.61 -4.56 17.04
CA GLY A 362 -17.32 -3.66 18.16
C GLY A 362 -16.50 -2.42 17.77
N LEU A 363 -16.80 -1.83 16.61
CA LEU A 363 -16.24 -0.55 16.17
C LEU A 363 -17.20 0.60 16.48
N PRO A 364 -16.69 1.81 16.75
CA PRO A 364 -17.53 3.00 16.82
C PRO A 364 -18.15 3.30 15.45
N LEU A 365 -19.45 3.65 15.45
CA LEU A 365 -20.19 4.13 14.30
C LEU A 365 -20.62 5.58 14.55
N GLU A 366 -20.15 6.49 13.70
CA GLU A 366 -20.63 7.87 13.65
C GLU A 366 -21.96 7.92 12.89
N THR A 367 -22.98 8.41 13.57
CA THR A 367 -24.36 8.34 13.11
C THR A 367 -24.94 9.75 12.89
N PRO A 368 -25.92 9.93 11.98
CA PRO A 368 -26.50 11.24 11.68
C PRO A 368 -27.16 11.94 12.88
N TYR A 369 -27.55 11.18 13.92
CA TYR A 369 -28.16 11.68 15.15
C TYR A 369 -27.94 10.70 16.33
N PRO A 370 -27.98 11.15 17.60
CA PRO A 370 -27.54 10.35 18.77
C PRO A 370 -28.31 9.06 19.08
N HIS A 371 -29.58 8.93 18.67
CA HIS A 371 -30.43 7.75 18.94
C HIS A 371 -30.69 6.95 17.65
N PHE A 372 -29.62 6.61 16.95
CA PHE A 372 -29.68 5.99 15.64
C PHE A 372 -30.05 4.50 15.70
N GLN A 373 -30.96 4.08 14.81
CA GLN A 373 -31.27 2.68 14.56
C GLN A 373 -31.43 2.44 13.06
N TRP A 374 -30.70 1.47 12.51
CA TRP A 374 -30.72 1.17 11.07
C TRP A 374 -32.12 0.87 10.53
N GLY A 375 -32.93 0.09 11.25
CA GLY A 375 -34.27 -0.28 10.80
C GLY A 375 -35.23 0.91 10.67
N GLU A 376 -35.22 1.81 11.65
CA GLU A 376 -36.01 3.05 11.59
C GLU A 376 -35.46 4.02 10.56
N TYR A 377 -34.12 4.15 10.49
CA TYR A 377 -33.45 5.03 9.56
C TYR A 377 -33.76 4.68 8.10
N LEU A 378 -33.59 3.42 7.70
CA LEU A 378 -33.89 2.95 6.34
C LEU A 378 -35.36 3.16 5.97
N LYS A 379 -36.28 2.93 6.92
CA LYS A 379 -37.71 3.15 6.71
C LYS A 379 -38.04 4.63 6.51
N ASN A 380 -37.45 5.51 7.33
CA ASN A 380 -37.69 6.96 7.28
C ASN A 380 -37.09 7.58 6.00
N GLU A 381 -35.88 7.16 5.63
CA GLU A 381 -35.18 7.61 4.41
C GLU A 381 -35.72 6.96 3.13
N LYS A 382 -36.64 5.98 3.25
CA LYS A 382 -37.12 5.13 2.14
C LYS A 382 -35.96 4.55 1.33
N ALA A 383 -34.95 4.08 2.05
CA ALA A 383 -33.68 3.65 1.52
C ALA A 383 -33.51 2.13 1.62
N GLU A 384 -32.64 1.59 0.77
CA GLU A 384 -32.26 0.17 0.77
C GLU A 384 -30.77 0.05 1.15
N PRO A 385 -30.35 -1.03 1.83
CA PRO A 385 -28.94 -1.32 2.02
C PRO A 385 -28.24 -1.48 0.66
N LEU A 386 -26.98 -1.02 0.57
CA LEU A 386 -26.12 -1.39 -0.55
C LEU A 386 -25.95 -2.93 -0.55
N PRO A 387 -26.12 -3.62 -1.70
CA PRO A 387 -26.12 -5.08 -1.70
C PRO A 387 -24.76 -5.69 -1.34
N VAL A 388 -24.79 -6.82 -0.61
CA VAL A 388 -23.60 -7.42 0.02
C VAL A 388 -22.49 -7.77 -0.99
N TRP A 389 -22.84 -8.14 -2.22
CA TRP A 389 -21.89 -8.51 -3.27
C TRP A 389 -21.08 -7.35 -3.85
N HIS A 390 -21.47 -6.10 -3.57
CA HIS A 390 -20.73 -4.90 -3.95
C HIS A 390 -19.70 -4.48 -2.89
N PHE A 391 -19.67 -5.13 -1.74
CA PHE A 391 -18.58 -5.00 -0.78
C PHE A 391 -17.47 -6.01 -1.08
N ARG A 392 -16.34 -5.82 -0.42
CA ARG A 392 -15.37 -6.91 -0.30
C ARG A 392 -16.00 -8.09 0.41
N GLN A 393 -15.70 -9.27 -0.09
CA GLN A 393 -16.07 -10.47 0.63
C GLN A 393 -15.28 -10.44 1.91
N ASN A 394 -15.99 -10.46 3.04
CA ASN A 394 -15.34 -10.46 4.34
C ASN A 394 -14.44 -11.72 4.40
N PRO A 395 -13.13 -11.58 4.65
CA PRO A 395 -12.23 -12.70 4.88
C PRO A 395 -12.58 -13.53 6.12
N CYS A 396 -13.70 -13.26 6.81
CA CYS A 396 -14.23 -14.12 7.86
C CYS A 396 -14.43 -15.59 7.42
N PHE A 397 -14.40 -15.89 6.12
CA PHE A 397 -14.33 -17.26 5.60
C PHE A 397 -12.92 -17.89 5.58
N ASP A 398 -11.86 -17.09 5.74
CA ASP A 398 -10.45 -17.52 5.86
C ASP A 398 -9.90 -17.14 7.24
N LYS A 399 -10.27 -17.93 8.25
CA LYS A 399 -9.75 -17.81 9.62
C LYS A 399 -8.22 -17.86 9.68
N GLU A 400 -7.58 -18.54 8.72
CA GLU A 400 -6.13 -18.62 8.66
C GLU A 400 -5.52 -17.28 8.26
N ARG A 401 -6.15 -16.53 7.35
CA ARG A 401 -5.71 -15.16 6.99
C ARG A 401 -5.77 -14.24 8.20
N LEU A 402 -6.90 -14.21 8.90
CA LEU A 402 -7.11 -13.32 10.05
C LEU A 402 -6.13 -13.56 11.20
N ALA A 403 -5.70 -14.81 11.41
CA ALA A 403 -4.72 -15.18 12.44
C ALA A 403 -3.33 -14.51 12.28
N TRP A 404 -3.02 -13.99 11.08
CA TRP A 404 -1.79 -13.24 10.81
C TRP A 404 -1.88 -11.76 11.18
N PHE A 405 -3.06 -11.28 11.52
CA PHE A 405 -3.35 -9.90 11.91
C PHE A 405 -3.85 -9.80 13.36
N GLU A 406 -3.43 -10.73 14.21
CA GLU A 406 -3.74 -10.69 15.64
C GLU A 406 -2.95 -9.59 16.36
N PRO A 407 -3.51 -9.03 17.45
CA PRO A 407 -2.85 -8.01 18.26
C PRO A 407 -1.43 -8.40 18.68
N GLY A 408 -0.56 -7.42 18.76
CA GLY A 408 0.82 -7.61 19.19
C GLY A 408 1.83 -7.75 18.05
N ARG A 409 1.38 -7.90 16.80
CA ARG A 409 2.28 -8.06 15.65
C ARG A 409 2.77 -6.71 15.11
N PHE A 410 4.05 -6.65 14.80
CA PHE A 410 4.73 -5.48 14.24
C PHE A 410 4.73 -5.48 12.71
N LEU A 411 4.75 -4.27 12.15
CA LEU A 411 4.79 -3.93 10.73
C LEU A 411 5.26 -2.47 10.54
N GLU A 412 5.44 -2.05 9.29
CA GLU A 412 5.50 -0.63 8.93
C GLU A 412 4.09 -0.17 8.52
N ALA A 413 3.71 1.07 8.84
CA ALA A 413 2.42 1.61 8.42
C ALA A 413 2.55 3.06 7.97
N ALA A 414 1.88 3.42 6.86
CA ALA A 414 1.71 4.79 6.45
C ALA A 414 0.48 5.39 7.17
N SER A 415 0.60 6.58 7.75
CA SER A 415 -0.55 7.25 8.36
C SER A 415 -1.57 7.62 7.27
N GLN A 416 -2.84 7.39 7.57
CA GLN A 416 -3.96 7.83 6.75
C GLN A 416 -4.28 9.32 6.99
N VAL A 417 -3.83 9.88 8.12
CA VAL A 417 -3.99 11.30 8.47
C VAL A 417 -2.82 12.15 7.95
N ASP A 418 -1.58 11.66 8.13
CA ASP A 418 -0.36 12.27 7.62
C ASP A 418 0.20 11.47 6.46
N ASN A 419 -0.16 11.93 5.26
CA ASN A 419 0.19 11.36 3.97
C ASN A 419 1.70 11.11 3.75
N HIS A 420 2.58 11.87 4.41
CA HIS A 420 4.03 11.72 4.31
C HIS A 420 4.60 10.77 5.38
N PHE A 421 3.89 10.54 6.47
CA PHE A 421 4.38 9.75 7.60
C PHE A 421 4.30 8.24 7.31
N ILE A 422 5.43 7.55 7.45
CA ILE A 422 5.49 6.09 7.60
C ILE A 422 6.28 5.79 8.87
N GLY A 423 5.73 4.97 9.76
CA GLY A 423 6.36 4.65 11.04
C GLY A 423 6.34 3.16 11.37
N PRO A 424 7.21 2.73 12.31
CA PRO A 424 7.09 1.43 12.94
C PRO A 424 5.78 1.38 13.70
N ALA A 425 5.04 0.29 13.52
CA ALA A 425 3.68 0.19 14.03
C ALA A 425 3.36 -1.22 14.51
N LYS A 426 2.27 -1.31 15.26
CA LYS A 426 1.81 -2.55 15.88
C LYS A 426 0.30 -2.67 15.79
N ILE A 427 -0.18 -3.88 15.55
CA ILE A 427 -1.62 -4.19 15.61
C ILE A 427 -2.06 -4.14 17.08
N ARG A 428 -2.97 -3.22 17.39
CA ARG A 428 -3.52 -3.01 18.74
C ARG A 428 -4.77 -3.86 18.98
N SER A 429 -5.64 -3.94 17.97
CA SER A 429 -6.88 -4.71 18.02
C SER A 429 -7.35 -5.10 16.62
N ARG A 430 -8.18 -6.15 16.53
CA ARG A 430 -8.76 -6.65 15.29
C ARG A 430 -10.28 -6.65 15.39
N HIS A 431 -10.93 -6.12 14.36
CA HIS A 431 -12.36 -5.88 14.25
C HIS A 431 -12.85 -6.42 12.89
N GLY A 432 -12.89 -7.75 12.77
CA GLY A 432 -13.13 -8.43 11.50
C GLY A 432 -11.90 -8.32 10.59
N ARG A 433 -12.06 -7.68 9.42
CA ARG A 433 -10.98 -7.30 8.51
C ARG A 433 -10.40 -5.89 8.75
N ILE A 434 -10.97 -5.14 9.69
CA ILE A 434 -10.38 -3.89 10.14
C ILE A 434 -9.41 -4.20 11.27
N VAL A 435 -8.23 -3.59 11.25
CA VAL A 435 -7.27 -3.58 12.37
C VAL A 435 -7.08 -2.16 12.86
N ARG A 436 -6.91 -2.01 14.17
CA ARG A 436 -6.39 -0.78 14.75
C ARG A 436 -4.88 -0.87 14.80
N ILE A 437 -4.22 0.08 14.17
CA ILE A 437 -2.77 0.20 14.14
C ILE A 437 -2.37 1.33 15.09
N GLY A 438 -1.43 1.05 15.99
CA GLY A 438 -0.78 2.06 16.80
C GLY A 438 0.66 2.23 16.37
N PHE A 439 1.09 3.48 16.19
CA PHE A 439 2.46 3.84 15.86
C PHE A 439 3.33 3.78 17.12
N GLU A 440 4.53 3.20 17.01
CA GLU A 440 5.39 3.01 18.17
C GLU A 440 5.85 4.35 18.76
N GLY A 441 5.76 4.49 20.08
CA GLY A 441 6.04 5.74 20.78
C GLY A 441 4.90 6.76 20.78
N TRP A 442 3.86 6.54 19.96
CA TRP A 442 2.67 7.40 19.95
C TRP A 442 1.59 6.84 20.88
N GLY A 443 0.85 7.74 21.51
CA GLY A 443 -0.29 7.36 22.37
C GLY A 443 -1.48 6.84 21.54
N GLU A 444 -2.41 6.13 22.19
CA GLU A 444 -3.60 5.53 21.56
C GLU A 444 -4.51 6.56 20.86
N ASN A 445 -4.32 7.86 21.15
CA ASN A 445 -4.99 8.93 20.44
C ASN A 445 -4.55 9.09 18.98
N HIS A 446 -3.43 8.49 18.59
CA HIS A 446 -2.94 8.45 17.21
C HIS A 446 -3.16 7.10 16.56
N ASP A 447 -3.86 6.17 17.23
CA ASP A 447 -4.24 4.91 16.61
C ASP A 447 -5.24 5.16 15.48
N GLU A 448 -5.03 4.46 14.36
CA GLU A 448 -5.81 4.59 13.13
C GLU A 448 -6.38 3.22 12.71
N LEU A 449 -7.56 3.23 12.10
CA LEU A 449 -8.22 2.03 11.58
C LEU A 449 -7.83 1.78 10.12
N TYR A 450 -7.43 0.55 9.82
CA TYR A 450 -7.08 0.11 8.48
C TYR A 450 -7.86 -1.13 8.12
N ASP A 451 -8.36 -1.22 6.89
CA ASP A 451 -8.72 -2.51 6.31
C ASP A 451 -7.45 -3.31 5.97
N ILE A 452 -7.44 -4.63 6.15
CA ILE A 452 -6.28 -5.49 5.85
C ILE A 452 -6.21 -5.97 4.40
N ASP A 453 -7.17 -5.60 3.53
CA ASP A 453 -7.27 -6.10 2.15
C ASP A 453 -7.41 -4.98 1.10
N LEU A 454 -6.76 -5.13 -0.06
CA LEU A 454 -6.88 -4.28 -1.28
C LEU A 454 -7.61 -4.93 -2.46
N GLN A 455 -7.88 -6.24 -2.49
CA GLN A 455 -8.81 -6.78 -3.49
C GLN A 455 -9.39 -8.16 -3.17
N ASN A 456 -10.69 -8.33 -3.45
CA ASN A 456 -11.22 -9.67 -3.73
C ASN A 456 -10.47 -10.20 -4.95
N GLY A 457 -9.72 -11.29 -4.80
CA GLY A 457 -9.21 -12.00 -5.96
C GLY A 457 -10.38 -12.43 -6.83
N ILE A 458 -10.50 -11.87 -8.03
CA ILE A 458 -11.31 -12.46 -9.09
C ILE A 458 -10.66 -13.82 -9.34
N THR A 459 -11.27 -14.90 -8.86
CA THR A 459 -10.88 -16.25 -9.28
C THR A 459 -11.05 -16.30 -10.80
N GLN A 460 -10.04 -16.79 -11.52
CA GLN A 460 -10.04 -16.86 -13.01
C GLN A 460 -11.33 -17.43 -13.63
N ASN A 461 -12.14 -18.16 -12.87
CA ASN A 461 -13.41 -18.77 -13.29
C ASN A 461 -14.57 -17.79 -13.54
N SER A 462 -14.49 -16.51 -13.13
CA SER A 462 -15.59 -15.55 -13.34
C SER A 462 -15.35 -14.54 -14.48
N LEU A 463 -14.22 -14.65 -15.19
CA LEU A 463 -13.98 -13.85 -16.40
C LEU A 463 -14.69 -14.50 -17.59
N ASN A 464 -15.98 -14.21 -17.76
CA ASN A 464 -16.65 -14.47 -19.02
C ASN A 464 -16.01 -13.60 -20.11
N HIS A 465 -15.38 -14.27 -21.08
CA HIS A 465 -14.65 -13.68 -22.23
C HIS A 465 -15.45 -12.68 -23.08
N GLU A 466 -16.77 -12.58 -22.90
CA GLU A 466 -17.61 -11.70 -23.71
C GLU A 466 -17.50 -10.21 -23.34
N ASN A 467 -17.29 -9.87 -22.08
CA ASN A 467 -17.11 -8.46 -21.66
C ASN A 467 -15.73 -7.89 -22.06
N CYS A 468 -14.79 -8.76 -22.47
CA CYS A 468 -13.47 -8.36 -22.98
C CYS A 468 -13.46 -8.03 -24.48
N LYS A 469 -14.58 -8.18 -25.20
CA LYS A 469 -14.66 -7.91 -26.66
C LYS A 469 -14.53 -6.42 -27.04
N MET A 470 -14.58 -5.49 -26.09
CA MET A 470 -14.35 -4.05 -26.33
C MET A 470 -12.87 -3.65 -26.42
N GLY A 471 -11.93 -4.60 -26.49
CA GLY A 471 -10.54 -4.32 -26.91
C GLY A 471 -9.68 -3.44 -25.99
N MET A 472 -10.20 -2.96 -24.86
CA MET A 472 -9.50 -1.96 -24.03
C MET A 472 -8.52 -2.51 -22.99
N PHE A 473 -8.42 -3.82 -22.79
CA PHE A 473 -7.73 -4.34 -21.61
C PHE A 473 -6.94 -5.62 -21.87
N ARG A 474 -5.61 -5.50 -21.96
CA ARG A 474 -4.68 -6.65 -21.85
C ARG A 474 -4.33 -6.83 -20.37
N TYR A 475 -4.92 -7.83 -19.71
CA TYR A 475 -4.56 -8.19 -18.33
C TYR A 475 -3.90 -9.56 -18.25
N SER A 476 -2.67 -9.58 -17.74
CA SER A 476 -2.03 -10.79 -17.24
C SER A 476 -1.22 -10.48 -15.97
N GLU A 477 -1.35 -11.37 -14.99
CA GLU A 477 -0.45 -11.63 -13.83
C GLU A 477 -0.54 -10.79 -12.55
N TYR A 478 -1.03 -9.54 -12.55
CA TYR A 478 -1.04 -8.71 -11.32
C TYR A 478 -2.17 -9.02 -10.32
N LEU A 479 -3.17 -9.81 -10.72
CA LEU A 479 -4.41 -10.01 -9.97
C LEU A 479 -4.38 -11.26 -9.10
N LYS A 480 -3.66 -11.21 -7.99
CA LYS A 480 -3.92 -12.10 -6.85
C LYS A 480 -3.78 -11.29 -5.55
N ILE A 481 -4.93 -11.00 -4.94
CA ILE A 481 -5.18 -10.49 -3.57
C ILE A 481 -4.28 -9.31 -3.18
N GLY A 482 -4.66 -8.06 -3.47
CA GLY A 482 -3.95 -6.92 -2.88
C GLY A 482 -4.20 -6.83 -1.37
N ILE A 483 -3.25 -6.28 -0.60
CA ILE A 483 -3.43 -5.75 0.79
C ILE A 483 -3.37 -4.23 0.77
N ASN A 484 -4.08 -3.57 1.70
CA ASN A 484 -4.03 -2.11 1.93
C ASN A 484 -2.61 -1.54 1.72
N PRO A 485 -2.42 -0.56 0.81
CA PRO A 485 -1.08 -0.10 0.44
C PRO A 485 -0.39 0.66 1.57
N ASP A 486 -1.13 0.99 2.62
CA ASP A 486 -0.62 1.69 3.80
C ASP A 486 -0.17 0.72 4.90
N LEU A 487 -0.34 -0.60 4.75
CA LEU A 487 0.19 -1.63 5.64
C LEU A 487 1.38 -2.34 4.98
N LEU A 488 2.58 -2.13 5.51
CA LEU A 488 3.83 -2.43 4.83
C LEU A 488 4.66 -3.48 5.60
N PRO A 489 5.32 -4.42 4.91
CA PRO A 489 6.23 -5.35 5.57
C PRO A 489 7.47 -4.62 6.09
N ILE A 490 8.05 -5.12 7.17
CA ILE A 490 9.31 -4.61 7.71
C ILE A 490 10.41 -4.60 6.65
N GLY A 491 11.16 -3.50 6.59
CA GLY A 491 12.20 -3.26 5.59
C GLY A 491 11.67 -2.70 4.27
N TRP A 492 10.38 -2.36 4.17
CA TRP A 492 9.85 -1.73 2.96
C TRP A 492 10.45 -0.34 2.74
N CYS A 493 10.50 0.48 3.80
CA CYS A 493 11.16 1.79 3.75
C CYS A 493 12.64 1.66 3.35
N GLU A 494 13.35 0.69 3.93
CA GLU A 494 14.76 0.39 3.61
C GLU A 494 14.95 0.00 2.14
N LEU A 495 14.08 -0.88 1.60
CA LEU A 495 14.15 -1.33 0.21
C LEU A 495 13.94 -0.18 -0.79
N HIS A 496 12.98 0.69 -0.50
CA HIS A 496 12.53 1.72 -1.44
C HIS A 496 13.13 3.10 -1.18
N GLY A 497 13.98 3.24 -0.15
CA GLY A 497 14.59 4.51 0.23
C GLY A 497 13.57 5.54 0.73
N TYR A 498 12.47 5.09 1.36
CA TYR A 498 11.51 5.96 2.03
C TYR A 498 11.95 6.20 3.48
N ASP A 499 11.67 7.38 4.02
CA ASP A 499 12.02 7.69 5.41
C ASP A 499 11.07 6.97 6.39
N LEU A 500 11.62 6.06 7.21
CA LEU A 500 10.90 5.44 8.30
C LEU A 500 11.03 6.34 9.53
N ARG A 501 9.94 6.98 9.93
CA ARG A 501 9.91 7.90 11.07
C ARG A 501 10.21 7.15 12.36
N SER A 502 11.20 7.63 13.10
CA SER A 502 11.56 7.04 14.39
C SER A 502 10.39 7.11 15.39
N PRO A 503 10.30 6.15 16.32
CA PRO A 503 9.39 6.25 17.45
C PRO A 503 9.58 7.56 18.21
N VAL A 504 8.50 8.01 18.83
CA VAL A 504 8.52 9.17 19.73
C VAL A 504 8.76 8.68 21.16
N VAL A 505 9.53 9.43 21.94
CA VAL A 505 9.86 9.10 23.34
C VAL A 505 9.53 10.27 24.26
N GLU A 506 9.20 9.99 25.52
CA GLU A 506 9.03 11.02 26.54
C GLU A 506 10.35 11.78 26.74
N ILE A 507 10.25 13.08 27.03
CA ILE A 507 11.41 13.89 27.40
C ILE A 507 11.84 13.42 28.80
N ASP A 508 13.02 12.79 28.89
CA ASP A 508 13.67 12.54 30.17
C ASP A 508 14.06 13.90 30.80
N ASP A 509 13.53 14.21 31.98
CA ASP A 509 13.84 15.43 32.78
C ASP A 509 15.29 15.48 33.28
#